data_AF-A0A1A8EIK2-F1
#
_entry.id   AF-A0A1A8EIK2-F1
#
_cell.length_a   1.000
_cell.length_b   1.000
_cell.length_c   1.000
_cell.angle_alpha   90.00
_cell.angle_beta   90.00
_cell.angle_gamma   90.00
#
_symmetry.space_group_name_H-M   'P 1'
#
loop_
_entity.id
_entity.type
_entity.pdbx_description
1 polymer ?
#
loop_
_entity_poly.entity_id
_entity_poly.type
_entity_poly.pdbx_seq_one_letter_code
_entity_poly.pdbx_strand_id
1 'polypeptide(L)'
;KNEKRVTLDCEQDKVKDILEQVITIGKHVKGYHYIIANLGFVDGDLSKIQYGGANVSGFQLVDFEDPMVAKFDQEWEAFGEKEYPGTDARIRYTSALTFDAVRVMTEAFLFLHKQRIDMSRRGNSGDCLANPAVPWVQGVEIERALKQVRVNGLTGNIQFDQYGKRINYSVTIMELKNNGPVKIGFWNEVDKMVATKSDLYPNDTMGMENKTVIVTTILEAPYVMLKKNAELFQDNDRYEGYCVDLAAEIAKHCGIRYQLKIVGDGKYGARDAETKIWNGMVGELVYGKADIAVAPLTITLVREEVIDFSKPFMSLGISIMIKKPQKSKPGVFSFLDPLAYEIWMCIVFAYIGVSVVLFLVSRFSPYEWTLEEPEDGALPLTTESINEFGIFNSLWFSLGAFMRQGCDISPRSLSGRIVGGVWWFFTLIIISSYTANLAAFLTVERMVSPIESAEDLAKQTEIAYGTLDSGSTKEFFRRSKIALFDKMWQYMKSAEPSVFVKKTSEGVQRVRKSKGKYAYLLESTMNEYIEQRKPCDTMKV
;
A
#
# COMPACT_ATOMS: atom_id res chain seq x y z
N LYS A 1 -3.96 -3.01 -22.24
CA LYS A 1 -3.03 -3.95 -21.56
C LYS A 1 -1.61 -3.51 -21.85
N ASN A 2 -0.79 -3.22 -20.83
CA ASN A 2 0.63 -2.89 -21.01
C ASN A 2 1.44 -4.19 -20.89
N GLU A 3 1.41 -5.01 -21.94
CA GLU A 3 2.23 -6.22 -22.01
C GLU A 3 3.71 -5.83 -21.97
N LYS A 4 4.46 -6.50 -21.10
CA LYS A 4 5.90 -6.23 -20.87
C LYS A 4 6.81 -7.26 -21.53
N ARG A 5 6.27 -8.42 -21.89
CA ARG A 5 6.99 -9.52 -22.55
C ARG A 5 6.37 -9.76 -23.91
N VAL A 6 7.18 -9.63 -24.96
CA VAL A 6 6.71 -9.71 -26.35
C VAL A 6 7.61 -10.68 -27.12
N THR A 7 7.01 -11.63 -27.82
CA THR A 7 7.73 -12.52 -28.74
C THR A 7 7.42 -12.09 -30.18
N LEU A 8 8.47 -11.84 -30.95
CA LEU A 8 8.41 -11.46 -32.36
C LEU A 8 8.79 -12.69 -33.20
N ASP A 9 7.80 -13.27 -33.85
CA ASP A 9 7.97 -14.38 -34.80
C ASP A 9 7.60 -13.89 -36.21
N CYS A 10 8.56 -13.24 -36.85
CA CYS A 10 8.42 -12.63 -38.16
C CYS A 10 9.74 -12.73 -38.92
N GLU A 11 9.67 -12.53 -40.25
CA GLU A 11 10.85 -12.34 -41.09
C GLU A 11 11.68 -11.14 -40.63
N GLN A 12 12.98 -11.15 -40.95
CA GLN A 12 13.94 -10.14 -40.51
C GLN A 12 13.52 -8.72 -40.85
N ASP A 13 12.98 -8.51 -42.05
CA ASP A 13 12.52 -7.20 -42.52
C ASP A 13 11.34 -6.69 -41.68
N LYS A 14 10.45 -7.60 -41.27
CA LYS A 14 9.31 -7.26 -40.39
C LYS A 14 9.73 -7.02 -38.95
N VAL A 15 10.74 -7.73 -38.46
CA VAL A 15 11.33 -7.43 -37.15
C VAL A 15 11.90 -6.02 -37.14
N LYS A 16 12.60 -5.61 -38.20
CA LYS A 16 13.11 -4.23 -38.36
C LYS A 16 11.97 -3.21 -38.35
N ASP A 17 10.94 -3.40 -39.18
CA ASP A 17 9.77 -2.51 -39.25
C ASP A 17 9.11 -2.32 -37.87
N ILE A 18 8.93 -3.43 -37.13
CA ILE A 18 8.28 -3.42 -35.81
C ILE A 18 9.17 -2.75 -34.77
N LEU A 19 10.48 -3.02 -34.76
CA LEU A 19 11.41 -2.41 -33.82
C LEU A 19 11.49 -0.89 -34.00
N GLU A 20 11.44 -0.39 -35.23
CA GLU A 20 11.36 1.06 -35.48
C GLU A 20 10.10 1.67 -34.85
N GLN A 21 8.95 1.03 -35.01
CA GLN A 21 7.70 1.48 -34.37
C GLN A 21 7.79 1.42 -32.84
N VAL A 22 8.38 0.37 -32.27
CA VAL A 22 8.61 0.22 -30.81
C VAL A 22 9.45 1.37 -30.26
N ILE A 23 10.45 1.82 -31.02
CA ILE A 23 11.26 2.99 -30.67
C ILE A 23 10.41 4.25 -30.72
N THR A 24 9.67 4.47 -31.82
CA THR A 24 8.82 5.66 -32.01
C THR A 24 7.81 5.84 -30.88
N ILE A 25 7.20 4.76 -30.39
CA ILE A 25 6.22 4.81 -29.27
C ILE A 25 6.87 4.74 -27.87
N GLY A 26 8.20 4.70 -27.79
CA GLY A 26 8.93 4.71 -26.52
C GLY A 26 8.81 3.43 -25.68
N LYS A 27 8.56 2.26 -26.32
CA LYS A 27 8.42 0.97 -25.63
C LYS A 27 9.71 0.13 -25.55
N HIS A 28 10.86 0.75 -25.84
CA HIS A 28 12.19 0.16 -25.72
C HIS A 28 12.86 0.44 -24.35
N VAL A 29 12.12 1.02 -23.39
CA VAL A 29 12.62 1.43 -22.06
C VAL A 29 12.73 0.27 -21.06
N LYS A 30 13.41 0.50 -19.93
CA LYS A 30 13.52 -0.45 -18.81
C LYS A 30 12.16 -1.04 -18.42
N GLY A 31 12.13 -2.35 -18.24
CA GLY A 31 10.95 -3.14 -17.85
C GLY A 31 10.21 -3.80 -19.01
N TYR A 32 10.62 -3.58 -20.27
CA TYR A 32 10.18 -4.38 -21.42
C TYR A 32 11.19 -5.49 -21.75
N HIS A 33 10.70 -6.62 -22.27
CA HIS A 33 11.50 -7.74 -22.74
C HIS A 33 10.96 -8.24 -24.09
N TYR A 34 11.85 -8.29 -25.08
CA TYR A 34 11.57 -8.78 -26.42
C TYR A 34 12.33 -10.08 -26.70
N ILE A 35 11.65 -11.08 -27.28
CA ILE A 35 12.25 -12.30 -27.80
C ILE A 35 12.09 -12.33 -29.30
N ILE A 36 13.20 -12.40 -30.05
CA ILE A 36 13.21 -12.51 -31.51
C ILE A 36 13.32 -14.00 -31.87
N ALA A 37 12.27 -14.56 -32.47
CA ALA A 37 12.14 -15.98 -32.77
C ALA A 37 12.62 -16.31 -34.20
N ASN A 38 13.86 -15.93 -34.53
CA ASN A 38 14.52 -16.29 -35.78
C ASN A 38 15.90 -16.91 -35.51
N LEU A 39 16.57 -17.39 -36.55
CA LEU A 39 17.88 -18.06 -36.45
C LEU A 39 19.08 -17.12 -36.72
N GLY A 40 18.80 -15.84 -36.94
CA GLY A 40 19.77 -14.79 -37.28
C GLY A 40 19.57 -13.56 -36.42
N PHE A 41 19.79 -13.70 -35.11
CA PHE A 41 19.66 -12.59 -34.16
C PHE A 41 20.54 -11.40 -34.53
N VAL A 42 21.76 -11.68 -35.03
CA VAL A 42 22.73 -10.65 -35.42
C VAL A 42 22.60 -10.19 -36.88
N ASP A 43 21.67 -10.76 -37.65
CA ASP A 43 21.44 -10.40 -39.06
C ASP A 43 20.74 -9.03 -39.20
N GLY A 44 20.24 -8.47 -38.10
CA GLY A 44 19.47 -7.22 -38.06
C GLY A 44 20.18 -6.10 -37.32
N ASP A 45 19.79 -4.87 -37.62
CA ASP A 45 20.29 -3.71 -36.90
C ASP A 45 19.63 -3.59 -35.52
N LEU A 46 20.34 -4.10 -34.50
CA LEU A 46 19.94 -4.00 -33.09
C LEU A 46 20.50 -2.75 -32.40
N SER A 47 21.32 -1.95 -33.08
CA SER A 47 21.99 -0.78 -32.48
C SER A 47 21.01 0.26 -31.96
N LYS A 48 19.86 0.41 -32.64
CA LYS A 48 18.82 1.39 -32.30
C LYS A 48 18.13 1.13 -30.96
N ILE A 49 18.08 -0.11 -30.50
CA ILE A 49 17.44 -0.50 -29.22
C ILE A 49 18.44 -0.85 -28.12
N GLN A 50 19.73 -0.98 -28.45
CA GLN A 50 20.80 -1.38 -27.54
C GLN A 50 20.88 -0.51 -26.28
N TYR A 51 20.64 0.80 -26.41
CA TYR A 51 20.70 1.75 -25.30
C TYR A 51 19.33 2.11 -24.70
N GLY A 52 18.26 1.41 -25.12
CA GLY A 52 16.90 1.67 -24.63
C GLY A 52 16.65 1.23 -23.19
N GLY A 53 17.31 0.16 -22.76
CA GLY A 53 17.15 -0.46 -21.44
C GLY A 53 16.11 -1.59 -21.38
N ALA A 54 15.41 -1.90 -22.47
CA ALA A 54 14.66 -3.15 -22.61
C ALA A 54 15.62 -4.33 -22.83
N ASN A 55 15.29 -5.50 -22.28
CA ASN A 55 16.05 -6.72 -22.54
C ASN A 55 15.63 -7.29 -23.89
N VAL A 56 16.59 -7.71 -24.72
CA VAL A 56 16.31 -8.30 -26.03
C VAL A 56 17.12 -9.57 -26.16
N SER A 57 16.45 -10.68 -26.42
CA SER A 57 17.07 -11.99 -26.58
C SER A 57 16.61 -12.67 -27.86
N GLY A 58 17.41 -13.57 -28.41
CA GLY A 58 17.06 -14.33 -29.60
C GLY A 58 18.01 -15.48 -29.84
N PHE A 59 17.98 -16.01 -31.05
CA PHE A 59 18.70 -17.23 -31.41
C PHE A 59 19.62 -17.01 -32.60
N GLN A 60 20.76 -17.67 -32.57
CA GLN A 60 21.78 -17.59 -33.62
C GLN A 60 22.19 -19.02 -34.02
N LEU A 61 22.01 -19.35 -35.30
CA LEU A 61 22.42 -20.64 -35.84
C LEU A 61 23.89 -20.67 -36.26
N VAL A 62 24.38 -19.56 -36.83
CA VAL A 62 25.76 -19.43 -37.32
C VAL A 62 26.64 -18.87 -36.21
N ASP A 63 27.61 -19.65 -35.74
CA ASP A 63 28.55 -19.22 -34.70
C ASP A 63 29.79 -18.56 -35.34
N PHE A 64 29.85 -17.23 -35.29
CA PHE A 64 30.96 -16.45 -35.84
C PHE A 64 32.25 -16.57 -35.03
N GLU A 65 32.23 -17.20 -33.85
CA GLU A 65 33.44 -17.52 -33.09
C GLU A 65 34.11 -18.81 -33.60
N ASP A 66 33.42 -19.63 -34.40
CA ASP A 66 34.00 -20.82 -35.01
C ASP A 66 35.07 -20.42 -36.05
N PRO A 67 36.31 -20.96 -35.98
CA PRO A 67 37.38 -20.62 -36.92
C PRO A 67 37.02 -20.87 -38.39
N MET A 68 36.20 -21.88 -38.70
CA MET A 68 35.74 -22.16 -40.06
C MET A 68 34.82 -21.04 -40.57
N VAL A 69 33.89 -20.61 -39.72
CA VAL A 69 32.93 -19.55 -40.03
C VAL A 69 33.65 -18.21 -40.14
N ALA A 70 34.53 -17.88 -39.19
CA ALA A 70 35.29 -16.65 -39.20
C ALA A 70 36.17 -16.52 -40.47
N LYS A 71 36.79 -17.61 -40.90
CA LYS A 71 37.55 -17.64 -42.16
C LYS A 71 36.65 -17.41 -43.38
N PHE A 72 35.50 -18.09 -43.42
CA PHE A 72 34.55 -17.93 -44.50
C PHE A 72 33.97 -16.51 -44.56
N ASP A 73 33.67 -15.90 -43.40
CA ASP A 73 33.15 -14.52 -43.30
C ASP A 73 34.18 -13.50 -43.82
N GLN A 74 35.48 -13.70 -43.53
CA GLN A 74 36.55 -12.88 -44.11
C GLN A 74 36.67 -13.01 -45.63
N GLU A 75 36.53 -14.24 -46.15
CA GLU A 75 36.51 -14.47 -47.60
C GLU A 75 35.23 -13.88 -48.24
N TRP A 76 34.11 -13.94 -47.54
CA TRP A 76 32.83 -13.39 -47.95
C TRP A 76 32.89 -11.86 -48.13
N GLU A 77 33.44 -11.16 -47.14
CA GLU A 77 33.65 -9.70 -47.20
C GLU A 77 34.66 -9.29 -48.29
N ALA A 78 35.58 -10.18 -48.68
CA ALA A 78 36.55 -9.92 -49.74
C ALA A 78 35.94 -10.01 -51.16
N PHE A 79 34.78 -10.65 -51.31
CA PHE A 79 34.07 -10.67 -52.59
C PHE A 79 33.46 -9.29 -52.89
N GLY A 80 33.77 -8.76 -54.08
CA GLY A 80 33.28 -7.44 -54.47
C GLY A 80 31.76 -7.42 -54.71
N GLU A 81 31.08 -6.42 -54.13
CA GLU A 81 29.62 -6.24 -54.23
C GLU A 81 29.09 -6.22 -55.68
N LYS A 82 29.92 -5.78 -56.63
CA LYS A 82 29.57 -5.74 -58.05
C LYS A 82 29.37 -7.12 -58.67
N GLU A 83 30.11 -8.13 -58.20
CA GLU A 83 30.04 -9.49 -58.72
C GLU A 83 29.08 -10.34 -57.90
N TYR A 84 29.05 -10.13 -56.58
CA TYR A 84 28.17 -10.82 -55.64
C TYR A 84 27.45 -9.78 -54.76
N PRO A 85 26.17 -9.47 -55.03
CA PRO A 85 25.44 -8.45 -54.27
C PRO A 85 25.19 -8.91 -52.82
N GLY A 86 25.37 -8.01 -51.85
CA GLY A 86 25.13 -8.29 -50.43
C GLY A 86 26.30 -8.88 -49.65
N THR A 87 27.53 -8.79 -50.19
CA THR A 87 28.78 -9.18 -49.51
C THR A 87 29.31 -8.12 -48.55
N ASP A 88 28.68 -6.94 -48.51
CA ASP A 88 28.97 -5.81 -47.62
C ASP A 88 28.52 -6.02 -46.17
N ALA A 89 27.72 -7.06 -45.93
CA ALA A 89 27.24 -7.47 -44.62
C ALA A 89 27.62 -8.92 -44.31
N ARG A 90 27.60 -9.25 -43.01
CA ARG A 90 27.77 -10.62 -42.53
C ARG A 90 26.80 -11.57 -43.21
N ILE A 91 27.26 -12.80 -43.40
CA ILE A 91 26.43 -13.83 -44.02
C ILE A 91 25.14 -14.10 -43.23
N ARG A 92 24.00 -14.03 -43.93
CA ARG A 92 22.68 -14.38 -43.36
C ARG A 92 22.59 -15.88 -43.10
N TYR A 93 21.82 -16.28 -42.09
CA TYR A 93 21.65 -17.71 -41.77
C TYR A 93 21.07 -18.53 -42.95
N THR A 94 20.23 -17.92 -43.80
CA THR A 94 19.68 -18.56 -45.01
C THR A 94 20.75 -18.81 -46.07
N SER A 95 21.67 -17.86 -46.26
CA SER A 95 22.81 -18.00 -47.16
C SER A 95 23.79 -19.05 -46.63
N ALA A 96 24.02 -19.10 -45.32
CA ALA A 96 24.85 -20.13 -44.68
C ALA A 96 24.27 -21.54 -44.89
N LEU A 97 22.95 -21.70 -44.74
CA LEU A 97 22.26 -22.95 -45.07
C LEU A 97 22.38 -23.32 -46.55
N THR A 98 22.38 -22.33 -47.45
CA THR A 98 22.55 -22.56 -48.89
C THR A 98 23.96 -23.07 -49.21
N PHE A 99 24.98 -22.48 -48.58
CA PHE A 99 26.36 -22.94 -48.71
C PHE A 99 26.52 -24.38 -48.19
N ASP A 100 25.96 -24.67 -47.01
CA ASP A 100 25.96 -26.00 -46.42
C ASP A 100 25.20 -27.03 -47.27
N ALA A 101 24.11 -26.63 -47.94
CA ALA A 101 23.34 -27.49 -48.83
C ALA A 101 24.16 -27.97 -50.04
N VAL A 102 24.97 -27.09 -50.64
CA VAL A 102 25.88 -27.47 -51.74
C VAL A 102 26.93 -28.47 -51.27
N ARG A 103 27.44 -28.29 -50.04
CA ARG A 103 28.40 -29.23 -49.44
C ARG A 103 27.78 -30.60 -49.17
N VAL A 104 26.57 -30.65 -48.64
CA VAL A 104 25.81 -31.90 -48.44
C VAL A 104 25.55 -32.59 -49.78
N MET A 105 25.12 -31.85 -50.79
CA MET A 105 24.86 -32.39 -52.12
C MET A 105 26.13 -32.98 -52.76
N THR A 106 27.26 -32.27 -52.63
CA THR A 106 28.56 -32.74 -53.13
C THR A 106 28.98 -34.04 -52.46
N GLU A 107 28.86 -34.12 -51.13
CA GLU A 107 29.24 -35.34 -50.41
C GLU A 107 28.31 -36.53 -50.67
N ALA A 108 27.02 -36.29 -50.87
CA ALA A 108 26.10 -37.35 -51.28
C ALA A 108 26.49 -37.96 -52.63
N PHE A 109 26.85 -37.12 -53.62
CA PHE A 109 27.30 -37.62 -54.92
C PHE A 109 28.67 -38.29 -54.86
N LEU A 110 29.60 -37.79 -54.04
CA LEU A 110 30.87 -38.46 -53.79
C LEU A 110 30.68 -39.84 -53.15
N PHE A 111 29.74 -39.96 -52.21
CA PHE A 111 29.38 -41.23 -51.59
C PHE A 111 28.82 -42.24 -52.61
N LEU A 112 27.86 -41.82 -53.45
CA LEU A 112 27.30 -42.65 -54.51
C LEU A 112 28.37 -43.10 -55.50
N HIS A 113 29.29 -42.21 -55.87
CA HIS A 113 30.43 -42.52 -56.73
C HIS A 113 31.37 -43.55 -56.09
N LYS A 114 31.70 -43.39 -54.80
CA LYS A 114 32.52 -44.35 -54.03
C LYS A 114 31.87 -45.73 -53.93
N GLN A 115 30.55 -45.78 -53.81
CA GLN A 115 29.78 -47.04 -53.81
C GLN A 115 29.58 -47.64 -55.21
N ARG A 116 30.07 -46.98 -56.27
CA ARG A 116 29.91 -47.40 -57.68
C ARG A 116 28.43 -47.56 -58.08
N ILE A 117 27.55 -46.74 -57.52
CA ILE A 117 26.14 -46.70 -57.89
C ILE A 117 26.02 -45.89 -59.18
N ASP A 118 25.52 -46.50 -60.25
CA ASP A 118 25.29 -45.83 -61.53
C ASP A 118 24.06 -44.92 -61.44
N MET A 119 24.29 -43.61 -61.54
CA MET A 119 23.25 -42.58 -61.57
C MET A 119 22.86 -42.17 -63.00
N SER A 120 23.38 -42.85 -64.02
CA SER A 120 23.05 -42.57 -65.41
C SER A 120 21.57 -42.85 -65.66
N ARG A 121 20.81 -41.78 -65.92
CA ARG A 121 19.43 -41.91 -66.36
C ARG A 121 19.44 -42.25 -67.85
N ARG A 122 19.09 -43.50 -68.16
CA ARG A 122 18.96 -43.97 -69.55
C ARG A 122 17.64 -43.46 -70.14
N GLY A 123 17.66 -42.27 -70.77
CA GLY A 123 16.53 -41.69 -71.51
C GLY A 123 16.02 -40.35 -70.97
N ASN A 124 15.17 -39.68 -71.76
CA ASN A 124 14.54 -38.41 -71.37
C ASN A 124 13.45 -38.61 -70.31
N SER A 125 13.29 -37.65 -69.41
CA SER A 125 12.38 -37.73 -68.25
C SER A 125 10.88 -37.77 -68.60
N GLY A 126 10.51 -37.53 -69.86
CA GLY A 126 9.11 -37.43 -70.29
C GLY A 126 8.42 -36.17 -69.75
N ASP A 127 7.10 -36.15 -69.83
CA ASP A 127 6.24 -35.11 -69.27
C ASP A 127 5.98 -35.38 -67.77
N CYS A 128 5.98 -34.35 -66.93
CA CYS A 128 5.61 -34.46 -65.51
C CYS A 128 4.13 -34.84 -65.33
N LEU A 129 3.30 -34.65 -66.36
CA LEU A 129 1.89 -35.04 -66.40
C LEU A 129 1.63 -36.43 -67.01
N ALA A 130 2.67 -37.23 -67.25
CA ALA A 130 2.51 -38.61 -67.72
C ALA A 130 1.61 -39.42 -66.78
N ASN A 131 0.75 -40.29 -67.34
CA ASN A 131 -0.21 -41.07 -66.55
C ASN A 131 -0.16 -42.57 -66.90
N PRO A 132 0.40 -43.45 -66.04
CA PRO A 132 1.03 -43.11 -64.76
C PRO A 132 2.44 -42.53 -64.96
N ALA A 133 2.81 -41.54 -64.14
CA ALA A 133 4.17 -41.04 -64.09
C ALA A 133 5.07 -42.14 -63.50
N VAL A 134 6.09 -42.55 -64.26
CA VAL A 134 7.02 -43.60 -63.83
C VAL A 134 8.15 -42.97 -63.00
N PRO A 135 8.27 -43.27 -61.69
CA PRO A 135 9.32 -42.72 -60.86
C PRO A 135 10.70 -43.23 -61.27
N TRP A 136 11.73 -42.41 -61.04
CA TRP A 136 13.10 -42.83 -61.26
C TRP A 136 13.63 -43.57 -60.02
N VAL A 137 13.85 -44.88 -60.15
CA VAL A 137 14.20 -45.77 -59.03
C VAL A 137 15.49 -45.34 -58.33
N GLN A 138 16.49 -44.86 -59.08
CA GLN A 138 17.75 -44.36 -58.51
C GLN A 138 17.56 -43.10 -57.65
N GLY A 139 16.43 -42.38 -57.78
CA GLY A 139 16.09 -41.26 -56.90
C GLY A 139 16.02 -41.67 -55.43
N VAL A 140 15.55 -42.89 -55.14
CA VAL A 140 15.50 -43.44 -53.77
C VAL A 140 16.90 -43.69 -53.21
N GLU A 141 17.84 -44.12 -54.05
CA GLU A 141 19.26 -44.27 -53.67
C GLU A 141 19.90 -42.92 -53.36
N ILE A 142 19.60 -41.89 -54.17
CA ILE A 142 20.09 -40.52 -53.95
C ILE A 142 19.54 -39.94 -52.64
N GLU A 143 18.25 -40.11 -52.38
CA GLU A 143 17.63 -39.68 -51.13
C GLU A 143 18.28 -40.39 -49.92
N ARG A 144 18.54 -41.70 -50.03
CA ARG A 144 19.22 -42.46 -48.98
C ARG A 144 20.64 -41.96 -48.75
N ALA A 145 21.39 -41.66 -49.81
CA ALA A 145 22.73 -41.11 -49.72
C ALA A 145 22.71 -39.73 -49.04
N LEU A 146 21.78 -38.84 -49.40
CA LEU A 146 21.60 -37.52 -48.77
C LEU A 146 21.34 -37.63 -47.26
N LYS A 147 20.46 -38.54 -46.84
CA LYS A 147 20.15 -38.76 -45.41
C LYS A 147 21.31 -39.37 -44.61
N GLN A 148 22.27 -40.00 -45.28
CA GLN A 148 23.46 -40.58 -44.64
C GLN A 148 24.64 -39.60 -44.53
N VAL A 149 24.56 -38.43 -45.17
CA VAL A 149 25.62 -37.43 -45.10
C VAL A 149 25.78 -36.93 -43.66
N ARG A 150 27.04 -36.90 -43.20
CA ARG A 150 27.45 -36.30 -41.93
C ARG A 150 28.64 -35.40 -42.18
N VAL A 151 28.41 -34.09 -42.11
CA VAL A 151 29.44 -33.07 -42.39
C VAL A 151 29.33 -31.93 -41.40
N ASN A 152 30.44 -31.23 -41.18
CA ASN A 152 30.45 -29.96 -40.45
C ASN A 152 30.48 -28.82 -41.47
N GLY A 153 29.50 -27.92 -41.38
CA GLY A 153 29.36 -26.73 -42.22
C GLY A 153 29.39 -25.44 -41.41
N LEU A 154 28.95 -24.34 -42.01
CA LEU A 154 28.84 -23.03 -41.36
C LEU A 154 27.82 -23.02 -40.23
N THR A 155 26.81 -23.89 -40.31
CA THR A 155 25.79 -24.07 -39.28
C THR A 155 26.15 -25.18 -38.28
N GLY A 156 27.42 -25.59 -38.22
CA GLY A 156 27.90 -26.66 -37.34
C GLY A 156 27.67 -28.06 -37.90
N ASN A 157 27.39 -29.03 -37.02
CA ASN A 157 27.16 -30.41 -37.40
C ASN A 157 25.83 -30.58 -38.16
N ILE A 158 25.87 -31.29 -39.29
CA ILE A 158 24.72 -31.54 -40.16
C ILE A 158 24.49 -33.04 -40.24
N GLN A 159 23.34 -33.48 -39.74
CA GLN A 159 22.87 -34.86 -39.76
C GLN A 159 21.36 -34.87 -39.98
N PHE A 160 20.85 -35.91 -40.64
CA PHE A 160 19.43 -36.04 -40.94
C PHE A 160 18.83 -37.29 -40.31
N ASP A 161 17.55 -37.21 -39.98
CA ASP A 161 16.72 -38.36 -39.63
C ASP A 161 16.22 -39.11 -40.89
N GLN A 162 15.42 -40.15 -40.66
CA GLN A 162 14.81 -40.93 -41.73
C GLN A 162 13.84 -40.13 -42.63
N TYR A 163 13.38 -38.96 -42.20
CA TYR A 163 12.48 -38.07 -42.94
C TYR A 163 13.22 -36.91 -43.61
N GLY A 164 14.54 -36.78 -43.41
CA GLY A 164 15.32 -35.65 -43.93
C GLY A 164 15.25 -34.40 -43.05
N LYS A 165 14.76 -34.50 -41.81
CA LYS A 165 14.82 -33.42 -40.82
C LYS A 165 16.20 -33.40 -40.20
N ARG A 166 16.72 -32.20 -40.00
CA ARG A 166 18.03 -32.02 -39.37
C ARG A 166 17.94 -32.36 -37.88
N ILE A 167 18.87 -33.17 -37.40
CA ILE A 167 19.00 -33.58 -35.99
C ILE A 167 20.40 -33.28 -35.49
N ASN A 168 20.61 -33.32 -34.18
CA ASN A 168 21.93 -33.13 -33.58
C ASN A 168 22.57 -31.78 -33.97
N TYR A 169 21.73 -30.75 -34.04
CA TYR A 169 22.11 -29.36 -34.24
C TYR A 169 22.13 -28.63 -32.89
N SER A 170 22.91 -27.55 -32.83
CA SER A 170 22.99 -26.66 -31.69
C SER A 170 22.61 -25.24 -32.12
N VAL A 171 21.72 -24.61 -31.37
CA VAL A 171 21.34 -23.21 -31.59
C VAL A 171 21.87 -22.38 -30.44
N THR A 172 22.60 -21.32 -30.76
CA THR A 172 23.14 -20.42 -29.75
C THR A 172 22.06 -19.46 -29.26
N ILE A 173 21.99 -19.24 -27.95
CA ILE A 173 21.10 -18.27 -27.34
C ILE A 173 21.89 -16.98 -27.12
N MET A 174 21.37 -15.88 -27.66
CA MET A 174 22.01 -14.57 -27.64
C MET A 174 21.17 -13.58 -26.81
N GLU A 175 21.84 -12.70 -26.09
CA GLU A 175 21.23 -11.56 -25.41
C GLU A 175 21.93 -10.26 -25.84
N LEU A 176 21.16 -9.21 -26.11
CA LEU A 176 21.69 -7.89 -26.40
C LEU A 176 22.06 -7.18 -25.09
N LYS A 177 23.35 -6.87 -24.94
CA LYS A 177 23.89 -6.08 -23.83
C LYS A 177 24.39 -4.72 -24.36
N ASN A 178 24.80 -3.83 -23.46
CA ASN A 178 25.31 -2.50 -23.82
C ASN A 178 26.59 -2.56 -24.68
N ASN A 179 27.36 -3.63 -24.60
CA ASN A 179 28.56 -3.86 -25.42
C ASN A 179 28.28 -4.63 -26.73
N GLY A 180 27.02 -4.95 -27.02
CA GLY A 180 26.59 -5.70 -28.20
C GLY A 180 25.93 -7.04 -27.85
N PRO A 181 25.64 -7.88 -28.86
CA PRO A 181 25.07 -9.21 -28.66
C PRO A 181 26.10 -10.15 -28.02
N VAL A 182 25.70 -10.85 -26.96
CA VAL A 182 26.54 -11.79 -26.20
C VAL A 182 25.89 -13.16 -26.17
N LYS A 183 26.70 -14.21 -26.32
CA LYS A 183 26.30 -15.61 -26.18
C LYS A 183 26.10 -15.97 -24.72
N ILE A 184 24.86 -16.33 -24.34
CA ILE A 184 24.51 -16.72 -22.96
C ILE A 184 24.39 -18.23 -22.78
N GLY A 185 24.29 -18.98 -23.86
CA GLY A 185 24.21 -20.44 -23.82
C GLY A 185 23.96 -21.05 -25.18
N PHE A 186 23.71 -22.36 -25.20
CA PHE A 186 23.27 -23.07 -26.38
C PHE A 186 22.09 -23.99 -26.05
N TRP A 187 21.31 -24.30 -27.07
CA TRP A 187 20.22 -25.26 -27.00
C TRP A 187 20.46 -26.39 -27.99
N ASN A 188 20.26 -27.63 -27.56
CA ASN A 188 20.23 -28.80 -28.44
C ASN A 188 19.05 -29.72 -28.06
N GLU A 189 18.76 -30.71 -28.90
CA GLU A 189 17.62 -31.63 -28.69
C GLU A 189 17.77 -32.53 -27.45
N VAL A 190 19.02 -32.80 -27.02
CA VAL A 190 19.34 -33.77 -25.97
C VAL A 190 19.45 -33.11 -24.59
N ASP A 191 20.36 -32.15 -24.46
CA ASP A 191 20.66 -31.42 -23.22
C ASP A 191 19.70 -30.24 -22.98
N LYS A 192 18.85 -29.91 -23.95
CA LYS A 192 17.97 -28.72 -23.95
C LYS A 192 18.82 -27.46 -23.83
N MET A 193 18.39 -26.48 -23.02
CA MET A 193 19.14 -25.24 -22.81
C MET A 193 20.26 -25.45 -21.80
N VAL A 194 21.50 -25.27 -22.24
CA VAL A 194 22.69 -25.23 -21.41
C VAL A 194 23.21 -23.80 -21.38
N ALA A 195 23.07 -23.14 -20.22
CA ALA A 195 23.64 -21.82 -20.01
C ALA A 195 25.15 -21.91 -19.87
N THR A 196 25.88 -21.01 -20.53
CA THR A 196 27.33 -20.88 -20.33
C THR A 196 27.54 -20.39 -18.89
N LYS A 197 28.48 -20.98 -18.15
CA LYS A 197 28.66 -20.88 -16.68
C LYS A 197 28.75 -19.46 -16.07
N SER A 198 28.77 -18.40 -16.88
CA SER A 198 28.75 -17.01 -16.42
C SER A 198 27.48 -16.63 -15.63
N ASP A 199 26.38 -17.39 -15.77
CA ASP A 199 25.08 -17.04 -15.14
C ASP A 199 24.65 -17.96 -13.98
N LEU A 200 25.29 -19.12 -13.76
CA LEU A 200 24.92 -20.04 -12.65
C LEU A 200 25.48 -19.56 -11.29
N TYR A 201 26.60 -18.85 -11.35
CA TYR A 201 27.10 -18.01 -10.29
C TYR A 201 27.51 -16.74 -10.98
N PRO A 202 26.69 -15.69 -10.97
CA PRO A 202 27.29 -14.43 -11.28
C PRO A 202 28.29 -14.19 -10.14
N ASN A 203 29.57 -14.01 -10.47
CA ASN A 203 30.46 -13.21 -9.63
C ASN A 203 29.94 -11.76 -9.68
N ASP A 204 28.67 -11.56 -9.28
CA ASP A 204 27.85 -10.35 -9.37
C ASP A 204 28.07 -9.44 -8.17
N THR A 205 29.21 -9.57 -7.49
CA THR A 205 29.69 -8.42 -6.75
C THR A 205 29.84 -7.24 -7.72
N MET A 206 30.33 -7.43 -8.95
CA MET A 206 30.50 -6.31 -9.90
C MET A 206 29.24 -5.88 -10.69
N GLY A 207 28.29 -6.77 -10.98
CA GLY A 207 27.09 -6.44 -11.77
C GLY A 207 25.99 -5.73 -10.98
N MET A 208 25.83 -6.04 -9.69
CA MET A 208 24.97 -5.27 -8.78
C MET A 208 25.61 -3.95 -8.33
N GLU A 209 26.94 -3.86 -8.20
CA GLU A 209 27.64 -2.65 -7.77
C GLU A 209 27.44 -1.45 -8.73
N ASN A 210 27.26 -1.71 -10.04
CA ASN A 210 27.08 -0.67 -11.05
C ASN A 210 25.61 -0.36 -11.42
N LYS A 211 24.63 -1.10 -10.87
CA LYS A 211 23.22 -0.89 -11.21
C LYS A 211 22.51 -0.09 -10.12
N THR A 212 22.12 1.14 -10.43
CA THR A 212 21.32 1.96 -9.51
C THR A 212 19.91 1.37 -9.35
N VAL A 213 19.61 0.93 -8.13
CA VAL A 213 18.30 0.38 -7.74
C VAL A 213 17.28 1.52 -7.63
N ILE A 214 16.16 1.39 -8.36
CA ILE A 214 15.07 2.36 -8.30
C ILE A 214 14.16 2.03 -7.11
N VAL A 215 14.20 2.88 -6.10
CA VAL A 215 13.38 2.78 -4.89
C VAL A 215 12.16 3.67 -5.05
N THR A 216 10.97 3.08 -5.21
CA THR A 216 9.71 3.84 -5.24
C THR A 216 9.21 4.13 -3.83
N THR A 217 8.67 5.34 -3.63
CA THR A 217 8.10 5.78 -2.37
C THR A 217 7.03 6.85 -2.57
N ILE A 218 6.40 7.30 -1.48
CA ILE A 218 5.32 8.30 -1.48
C ILE A 218 5.62 9.42 -0.48
N LEU A 219 5.27 10.66 -0.82
CA LEU A 219 5.41 11.80 0.09
C LEU A 219 4.34 11.73 1.18
N GLU A 220 4.73 11.30 2.38
CA GLU A 220 3.89 11.20 3.56
C GLU A 220 4.74 11.48 4.81
N ALA A 221 4.38 12.49 5.60
CA ALA A 221 5.13 12.86 6.79
C ALA A 221 4.77 11.91 7.97
N PRO A 222 5.74 11.40 8.76
CA PRO A 222 7.18 11.70 8.77
C PRO A 222 8.03 10.69 7.97
N TYR A 223 7.43 9.85 7.14
CA TYR A 223 8.11 8.79 6.41
C TYR A 223 9.02 9.33 5.31
N VAL A 224 8.47 10.17 4.42
CA VAL A 224 9.22 10.86 3.37
C VAL A 224 8.66 12.26 3.22
N MET A 225 9.53 13.25 3.37
CA MET A 225 9.23 14.67 3.27
C MET A 225 10.25 15.32 2.36
N LEU A 226 9.87 16.43 1.73
CA LEU A 226 10.83 17.30 1.06
C LEU A 226 11.52 18.17 2.10
N LYS A 227 12.85 18.30 1.98
CA LYS A 227 13.61 19.28 2.76
C LYS A 227 13.11 20.68 2.45
N LYS A 228 13.18 21.60 3.41
CA LYS A 228 12.77 23.00 3.23
C LYS A 228 13.48 23.69 2.06
N ASN A 229 14.72 23.32 1.81
CA ASN A 229 15.58 23.80 0.74
C ASN A 229 15.84 22.72 -0.32
N ALA A 230 14.84 21.87 -0.62
CA ALA A 230 14.96 20.78 -1.59
C ALA A 230 15.42 21.23 -2.99
N GLU A 231 15.18 22.48 -3.38
CA GLU A 231 15.63 23.03 -4.66
C GLU A 231 17.16 23.18 -4.76
N LEU A 232 17.86 23.30 -3.63
CA LEU A 232 19.32 23.42 -3.58
C LEU A 232 20.04 22.07 -3.65
N PHE A 233 19.30 20.97 -3.49
CA PHE A 233 19.85 19.61 -3.48
C PHE A 233 19.48 18.86 -4.76
N GLN A 234 20.28 17.88 -5.13
CA GLN A 234 20.02 17.00 -6.27
C GLN A 234 19.74 15.57 -5.78
N ASP A 235 19.04 14.80 -6.62
CA ASP A 235 18.76 13.38 -6.40
C ASP A 235 18.07 13.06 -5.05
N ASN A 236 18.70 12.19 -4.25
CA ASN A 236 18.16 11.62 -3.02
C ASN A 236 18.20 12.63 -1.86
N ASP A 237 19.16 13.57 -1.86
CA ASP A 237 19.38 14.51 -0.77
C ASP A 237 18.26 15.54 -0.62
N ARG A 238 17.34 15.61 -1.59
CA ARG A 238 16.14 16.45 -1.54
C ARG A 238 15.10 15.94 -0.53
N TYR A 239 15.17 14.67 -0.17
CA TYR A 239 14.21 14.02 0.71
C TYR A 239 14.78 13.86 2.13
N GLU A 240 13.90 13.88 3.12
CA GLU A 240 14.20 13.58 4.53
C GLU A 240 13.04 12.79 5.16
N GLY A 241 13.33 11.97 6.16
CA GLY A 241 12.30 11.22 6.90
C GLY A 241 12.69 9.78 7.20
N TYR A 242 11.82 9.10 7.94
CA TYR A 242 12.10 7.74 8.45
C TYR A 242 12.43 6.72 7.35
N CYS A 243 11.69 6.74 6.22
CA CYS A 243 11.93 5.82 5.11
C CYS A 243 13.17 6.18 4.30
N VAL A 244 13.59 7.46 4.32
CA VAL A 244 14.83 7.90 3.67
C VAL A 244 16.04 7.34 4.42
N ASP A 245 16.03 7.47 5.75
CA ASP A 245 17.08 6.92 6.61
C ASP A 245 17.12 5.39 6.53
N LEU A 246 15.95 4.74 6.51
CA LEU A 246 15.85 3.29 6.36
C LEU A 246 16.41 2.82 5.00
N ALA A 247 16.10 3.51 3.90
CA ALA A 247 16.64 3.18 2.59
C ALA A 247 18.17 3.32 2.55
N ALA A 248 18.72 4.33 3.23
CA ALA A 248 20.16 4.53 3.34
C ALA A 248 20.85 3.39 4.12
N GLU A 249 20.28 2.94 5.25
CA GLU A 249 20.81 1.82 6.03
C GLU A 249 20.70 0.48 5.28
N ILE A 250 19.60 0.24 4.57
CA ILE A 250 19.46 -0.95 3.69
C ILE A 250 20.53 -0.92 2.59
N ALA A 251 20.70 0.23 1.93
CA ALA A 251 21.68 0.38 0.86
C ALA A 251 23.13 0.17 1.36
N LYS A 252 23.44 0.70 2.55
CA LYS A 252 24.74 0.52 3.21
C LYS A 252 25.02 -0.93 3.59
N HIS A 253 24.02 -1.63 4.13
CA HIS A 253 24.16 -3.03 4.53
C HIS A 253 24.30 -3.97 3.32
N CYS A 254 23.56 -3.68 2.23
CA CYS A 254 23.58 -4.49 1.02
C CYS A 254 24.65 -4.09 0.00
N GLY A 255 25.35 -2.97 0.21
CA GLY A 255 26.37 -2.46 -0.73
C GLY A 255 25.83 -1.98 -2.07
N ILE A 256 24.58 -1.49 -2.12
CA ILE A 256 23.91 -1.09 -3.38
C ILE A 256 23.82 0.43 -3.57
N ARG A 257 23.91 0.89 -4.82
CA ARG A 257 23.52 2.27 -5.19
C ARG A 257 22.02 2.34 -5.43
N TYR A 258 21.38 3.41 -4.97
CA TYR A 258 19.93 3.55 -5.12
C TYR A 258 19.51 4.98 -5.48
N GLN A 259 18.33 5.10 -6.11
CA GLN A 259 17.69 6.37 -6.41
C GLN A 259 16.25 6.35 -5.91
N LEU A 260 15.89 7.34 -5.09
CA LEU A 260 14.51 7.54 -4.63
C LEU A 260 13.67 8.17 -5.74
N LYS A 261 12.55 7.54 -6.07
CA LYS A 261 11.53 8.06 -6.97
C LYS A 261 10.17 8.13 -6.28
N ILE A 262 9.48 9.24 -6.46
CA ILE A 262 8.11 9.40 -5.97
C ILE A 262 7.16 8.74 -6.97
N VAL A 263 6.23 7.94 -6.45
CA VAL A 263 5.19 7.28 -7.24
C VAL A 263 4.40 8.30 -8.07
N GLY A 264 4.21 8.00 -9.35
CA GLY A 264 3.70 9.00 -10.31
C GLY A 264 2.25 9.46 -10.06
N ASP A 265 1.39 8.58 -9.56
CA ASP A 265 -0.04 8.86 -9.32
C ASP A 265 -0.36 9.24 -7.86
N GLY A 266 0.64 9.23 -6.97
CA GLY A 266 0.47 9.54 -5.55
C GLY A 266 -0.37 8.51 -4.77
N LYS A 267 -0.46 7.26 -5.23
CA LYS A 267 -1.25 6.20 -4.58
C LYS A 267 -0.39 5.07 -4.03
N TYR A 268 -0.85 4.43 -2.95
CA TYR A 268 -0.21 3.25 -2.39
C TYR A 268 -0.28 2.04 -3.34
N GLY A 269 -1.43 1.87 -3.98
CA GLY A 269 -1.67 0.80 -4.94
C GLY A 269 -2.89 -0.03 -4.56
N ALA A 270 -3.86 -0.02 -5.46
CA ALA A 270 -5.10 -0.77 -5.41
C ALA A 270 -5.38 -1.37 -6.78
N ARG A 271 -6.04 -2.53 -6.78
CA ARG A 271 -6.46 -3.21 -8.00
C ARG A 271 -7.78 -2.65 -8.47
N ASP A 272 -7.80 -2.12 -9.69
CA ASP A 272 -9.01 -1.68 -10.33
C ASP A 272 -9.99 -2.87 -10.53
N ALA A 273 -11.27 -2.68 -10.23
CA ALA A 273 -12.23 -3.78 -10.20
C ALA A 273 -12.58 -4.30 -11.59
N GLU A 274 -12.60 -3.41 -12.60
CA GLU A 274 -13.03 -3.69 -13.97
C GLU A 274 -11.83 -4.13 -14.82
N THR A 275 -10.77 -3.33 -14.84
CA THR A 275 -9.59 -3.56 -15.67
C THR A 275 -8.61 -4.55 -15.06
N LYS A 276 -8.74 -4.84 -13.75
CA LYS A 276 -7.81 -5.65 -12.95
C LYS A 276 -6.36 -5.14 -12.93
N ILE A 277 -6.14 -3.89 -13.35
CA ILE A 277 -4.83 -3.24 -13.39
C ILE A 277 -4.48 -2.70 -12.00
N TRP A 278 -3.22 -2.83 -11.61
CA TRP A 278 -2.70 -2.26 -10.37
C TRP A 278 -2.19 -0.84 -10.60
N ASN A 279 -2.60 0.09 -9.75
CA ASN A 279 -2.06 1.45 -9.73
C ASN A 279 -1.06 1.64 -8.58
N GLY A 280 -0.57 2.86 -8.36
CA GLY A 280 0.32 3.19 -7.26
C GLY A 280 1.66 2.46 -7.25
N MET A 281 2.29 2.45 -6.08
CA MET A 281 3.59 1.80 -5.87
C MET A 281 3.55 0.30 -6.18
N VAL A 282 2.42 -0.38 -5.86
CA VAL A 282 2.24 -1.80 -6.21
C VAL A 282 2.31 -1.99 -7.73
N GLY A 283 1.64 -1.15 -8.51
CA GLY A 283 1.71 -1.20 -9.97
C GLY A 283 3.12 -0.92 -10.51
N GLU A 284 3.89 -0.04 -9.88
CA GLU A 284 5.28 0.23 -10.28
C GLU A 284 6.19 -0.99 -10.11
N LEU A 285 5.99 -1.79 -9.06
CA LEU A 285 6.71 -3.05 -8.86
C LEU A 285 6.23 -4.14 -9.83
N VAL A 286 4.92 -4.37 -9.93
CA VAL A 286 4.33 -5.41 -10.80
C VAL A 286 4.73 -5.22 -12.26
N TYR A 287 4.84 -3.97 -12.72
CA TYR A 287 5.19 -3.65 -14.11
C TYR A 287 6.67 -3.30 -14.31
N GLY A 288 7.54 -3.56 -13.33
CA GLY A 288 8.99 -3.38 -13.42
C GLY A 288 9.45 -1.93 -13.66
N LYS A 289 8.66 -0.94 -13.20
CA LYS A 289 9.04 0.47 -13.23
C LYS A 289 9.97 0.84 -12.06
N ALA A 290 9.81 0.17 -10.93
CA ALA A 290 10.65 0.28 -9.75
C ALA A 290 11.19 -1.10 -9.37
N ASP A 291 12.37 -1.15 -8.74
CA ASP A 291 13.03 -2.39 -8.34
C ASP A 291 12.64 -2.79 -6.91
N ILE A 292 12.42 -1.82 -6.01
CA ILE A 292 11.96 -2.02 -4.63
C ILE A 292 11.07 -0.84 -4.17
N ALA A 293 10.18 -1.07 -3.21
CA ALA A 293 9.41 -0.01 -2.55
C ALA A 293 9.81 0.11 -1.07
N VAL A 294 10.28 1.28 -0.67
CA VAL A 294 10.55 1.61 0.75
C VAL A 294 9.59 2.74 1.15
N ALA A 295 8.47 2.35 1.74
CA ALA A 295 7.34 3.23 2.01
C ALA A 295 6.48 2.68 3.16
N PRO A 296 5.59 3.49 3.76
CA PRO A 296 4.59 3.00 4.72
C PRO A 296 3.48 2.19 4.01
N LEU A 297 3.86 1.05 3.42
CA LEU A 297 2.96 0.18 2.66
C LEU A 297 2.46 -0.98 3.52
N THR A 298 1.15 -0.99 3.82
CA THR A 298 0.54 -2.10 4.57
C THR A 298 0.59 -3.41 3.78
N ILE A 299 1.06 -4.47 4.44
CA ILE A 299 1.01 -5.85 3.93
C ILE A 299 -0.46 -6.31 3.95
N THR A 300 -0.96 -6.80 2.81
CA THR A 300 -2.33 -7.31 2.67
C THR A 300 -2.31 -8.53 1.75
N LEU A 301 -3.23 -9.48 1.97
CA LEU A 301 -3.35 -10.69 1.16
C LEU A 301 -3.33 -10.43 -0.36
N VAL A 302 -4.10 -9.45 -0.83
CA VAL A 302 -4.20 -9.14 -2.27
C VAL A 302 -2.92 -8.54 -2.87
N ARG A 303 -2.07 -7.93 -2.05
CA ARG A 303 -0.78 -7.39 -2.49
C ARG A 303 0.27 -8.49 -2.52
N GLU A 304 0.25 -9.37 -1.52
CA GLU A 304 1.12 -10.55 -1.43
C GLU A 304 0.95 -11.51 -2.62
N GLU A 305 -0.24 -11.55 -3.22
CA GLU A 305 -0.49 -12.32 -4.47
C GLU A 305 0.31 -11.82 -5.69
N VAL A 306 0.80 -10.56 -5.68
CA VAL A 306 1.42 -9.93 -6.86
C VAL A 306 2.81 -9.36 -6.61
N ILE A 307 3.20 -9.16 -5.35
CA ILE A 307 4.51 -8.70 -4.92
C ILE A 307 4.92 -9.41 -3.63
N ASP A 308 6.21 -9.62 -3.45
CA ASP A 308 6.75 -10.19 -2.21
C ASP A 308 7.02 -9.10 -1.17
N PHE A 309 6.85 -9.46 0.10
CA PHE A 309 7.16 -8.59 1.23
C PHE A 309 8.29 -9.17 2.09
N SER A 310 9.10 -8.29 2.66
CA SER A 310 10.01 -8.65 3.76
C SER A 310 9.22 -8.87 5.06
N LYS A 311 9.93 -9.21 6.14
CA LYS A 311 9.31 -9.23 7.47
C LYS A 311 8.87 -7.81 7.87
N PRO A 312 7.70 -7.65 8.51
CA PRO A 312 7.25 -6.35 8.98
C PRO A 312 8.29 -5.71 9.89
N PHE A 313 8.69 -4.47 9.61
CA PHE A 313 9.62 -3.70 10.45
C PHE A 313 8.91 -2.80 11.46
N MET A 314 7.59 -2.61 11.33
CA MET A 314 6.77 -1.78 12.20
C MET A 314 5.37 -2.40 12.32
N SER A 315 4.85 -2.49 13.55
CA SER A 315 3.49 -2.98 13.83
C SER A 315 2.56 -1.81 14.08
N LEU A 316 1.38 -1.82 13.46
CA LEU A 316 0.37 -0.78 13.56
C LEU A 316 -1.04 -1.34 13.39
N GLY A 317 -2.05 -0.55 13.74
CA GLY A 317 -3.46 -0.89 13.58
C GLY A 317 -4.29 0.27 13.05
N ILE A 318 -5.56 0.00 12.72
CA ILE A 318 -6.53 1.05 12.39
C ILE A 318 -6.88 1.78 13.70
N SER A 319 -6.81 3.11 13.67
CA SER A 319 -7.15 3.98 14.80
C SER A 319 -8.14 5.05 14.37
N ILE A 320 -8.82 5.64 15.35
CA ILE A 320 -9.82 6.68 15.10
C ILE A 320 -9.21 8.03 15.47
N MET A 321 -9.15 8.96 14.53
CA MET A 321 -8.78 10.35 14.80
C MET A 321 -10.01 11.21 14.93
N ILE A 322 -10.11 11.89 16.06
CA ILE A 322 -11.16 12.88 16.32
C ILE A 322 -10.55 14.22 16.67
N LYS A 323 -11.37 15.26 16.62
CA LYS A 323 -10.98 16.55 17.15
C LYS A 323 -10.93 16.44 18.68
N LYS A 324 -9.83 16.87 19.28
CA LYS A 324 -9.70 16.97 20.73
C LYS A 324 -10.84 17.86 21.27
N PRO A 325 -11.67 17.35 22.19
CA PRO A 325 -12.78 18.12 22.73
C PRO A 325 -12.25 19.40 23.36
N GLN A 326 -12.87 20.52 23.02
CA GLN A 326 -12.55 21.78 23.69
C GLN A 326 -13.12 21.72 25.10
N LYS A 327 -12.37 22.28 26.06
CA LYS A 327 -12.85 22.47 27.43
C LYS A 327 -14.20 23.17 27.39
N SER A 328 -15.27 22.48 27.77
CA SER A 328 -16.60 23.06 27.83
C SER A 328 -16.61 24.14 28.89
N LYS A 329 -17.09 25.33 28.54
CA LYS A 329 -17.36 26.36 29.56
C LYS A 329 -18.42 25.78 30.52
N PRO A 330 -18.24 25.93 31.85
CA PRO A 330 -19.24 25.46 32.80
C PRO A 330 -20.59 26.09 32.47
N GLY A 331 -21.65 25.28 32.53
CA GLY A 331 -23.01 25.74 32.29
C GLY A 331 -23.47 26.72 33.38
N VAL A 332 -24.58 27.44 33.12
CA VAL A 332 -25.14 28.43 34.06
C VAL A 332 -25.45 27.81 35.45
N PHE A 333 -25.76 26.52 35.49
CA PHE A 333 -26.08 25.77 36.71
C PHE A 333 -24.91 24.93 37.26
N SER A 334 -23.67 25.16 36.81
CA SER A 334 -22.53 24.32 37.21
C SER A 334 -22.20 24.38 38.70
N PHE A 335 -22.71 25.38 39.42
CA PHE A 335 -22.62 25.43 40.89
C PHE A 335 -23.43 24.32 41.58
N LEU A 336 -24.38 23.67 40.91
CA LEU A 336 -25.13 22.53 41.46
C LEU A 336 -24.39 21.19 41.27
N ASP A 337 -23.46 21.10 40.32
CA ASP A 337 -22.71 19.89 39.95
C ASP A 337 -21.88 19.24 41.10
N PRO A 338 -21.37 19.97 42.12
CA PRO A 338 -20.56 19.37 43.20
C PRO A 338 -21.30 18.36 44.08
N LEU A 339 -22.64 18.33 44.02
CA LEU A 339 -23.48 17.35 44.70
C LEU A 339 -24.42 16.70 43.69
N ALA A 340 -24.58 15.38 43.81
CA ALA A 340 -25.49 14.64 42.95
C ALA A 340 -26.95 15.08 43.14
N TYR A 341 -27.76 14.95 42.09
CA TYR A 341 -29.16 15.37 42.10
C TYR A 341 -29.97 14.70 43.22
N GLU A 342 -29.66 13.44 43.52
CA GLU A 342 -30.28 12.66 44.59
C GLU A 342 -30.01 13.29 45.96
N ILE A 343 -28.80 13.83 46.18
CA ILE A 343 -28.43 14.50 47.44
C ILE A 343 -29.21 15.79 47.60
N TRP A 344 -29.36 16.57 46.51
CA TRP A 344 -30.18 17.79 46.52
C TRP A 344 -31.63 17.49 46.92
N MET A 345 -32.22 16.43 46.36
CA MET A 345 -33.56 16.00 46.74
C MET A 345 -33.64 15.59 48.23
N CYS A 346 -32.66 14.84 48.73
CA CYS A 346 -32.57 14.48 50.14
C CYS A 346 -32.46 15.70 51.07
N ILE A 347 -31.70 16.73 50.67
CA ILE A 347 -31.59 17.98 51.46
C ILE A 347 -32.94 18.68 51.56
N VAL A 348 -33.70 18.76 50.46
CA VAL A 348 -35.05 19.37 50.45
C VAL A 348 -36.01 18.60 51.35
N PHE A 349 -36.02 17.26 51.26
CA PHE A 349 -36.86 16.43 52.13
C PHE A 349 -36.46 16.52 53.61
N ALA A 350 -35.15 16.51 53.90
CA ALA A 350 -34.64 16.66 55.27
C ALA A 350 -34.99 18.04 55.84
N TYR A 351 -34.88 19.11 55.05
CA TYR A 351 -35.28 20.46 55.43
C TYR A 351 -36.76 20.51 55.84
N ILE A 352 -37.67 20.03 54.98
CA ILE A 352 -39.11 20.00 55.29
C ILE A 352 -39.37 19.12 56.52
N GLY A 353 -38.75 17.94 56.58
CA GLY A 353 -38.91 16.99 57.70
C GLY A 353 -38.49 17.59 59.04
N VAL A 354 -37.34 18.26 59.09
CA VAL A 354 -36.86 18.92 60.31
C VAL A 354 -37.75 20.10 60.69
N SER A 355 -38.22 20.90 59.74
CA SER A 355 -39.16 21.99 60.04
C SER A 355 -40.50 21.48 60.58
N VAL A 356 -41.02 20.36 60.08
CA VAL A 356 -42.25 19.75 60.62
C VAL A 356 -42.01 19.19 62.02
N VAL A 357 -40.89 18.47 62.23
CA VAL A 357 -40.55 17.92 63.56
C VAL A 357 -40.36 19.02 64.59
N LEU A 358 -39.66 20.10 64.22
CA LEU A 358 -39.42 21.24 65.11
C LEU A 358 -40.73 21.98 65.41
N PHE A 359 -41.61 22.18 64.42
CA PHE A 359 -42.96 22.70 64.65
C PHE A 359 -43.77 21.83 65.64
N LEU A 360 -43.77 20.50 65.47
CA LEU A 360 -44.49 19.59 66.36
C LEU A 360 -43.92 19.62 67.78
N VAL A 361 -42.60 19.49 67.92
CA VAL A 361 -41.92 19.51 69.23
C VAL A 361 -42.16 20.84 69.95
N SER A 362 -42.10 21.96 69.23
CA SER A 362 -42.37 23.27 69.80
C SER A 362 -43.84 23.46 70.18
N ARG A 363 -44.78 22.87 69.42
CA ARG A 363 -46.23 22.94 69.73
C ARG A 363 -46.61 22.12 70.97
N PHE A 364 -45.97 20.97 71.18
CA PHE A 364 -46.28 20.02 72.26
C PHE A 364 -45.46 20.21 73.54
N SER A 365 -44.29 20.86 73.47
CA SER A 365 -43.49 21.14 74.66
C SER A 365 -44.05 22.35 75.43
N PRO A 366 -44.55 22.18 76.67
CA PRO A 366 -45.11 23.29 77.46
C PRO A 366 -44.07 24.38 77.76
N TYR A 367 -42.78 24.02 77.75
CA TYR A 367 -41.65 24.91 78.03
C TYR A 367 -41.29 25.88 76.90
N GLU A 368 -41.90 25.76 75.72
CA GLU A 368 -41.77 26.75 74.62
C GLU A 368 -42.86 27.82 74.65
N TRP A 369 -43.93 27.60 75.41
CA TRP A 369 -45.04 28.55 75.53
C TRP A 369 -44.68 29.59 76.58
N THR A 370 -44.63 30.85 76.15
CA THR A 370 -44.35 31.97 77.05
C THR A 370 -45.67 32.57 77.49
N LEU A 371 -45.82 32.82 78.79
CA LEU A 371 -46.84 33.71 79.30
C LEU A 371 -46.26 35.11 79.19
N GLU A 372 -46.88 36.01 78.43
CA GLU A 372 -46.55 37.43 78.55
C GLU A 372 -46.92 37.88 79.97
N GLU A 373 -45.95 38.36 80.74
CA GLU A 373 -46.24 39.25 81.85
C GLU A 373 -46.56 40.62 81.24
N PRO A 374 -47.72 41.22 81.52
CA PRO A 374 -48.09 42.50 80.93
C PRO A 374 -47.11 43.57 81.42
N GLU A 375 -46.42 44.24 80.49
CA GLU A 375 -45.85 45.55 80.78
C GLU A 375 -47.01 46.50 81.11
N ASP A 376 -46.96 47.10 82.30
CA ASP A 376 -47.96 47.99 82.90
C ASP A 376 -49.25 47.35 83.46
N GLY A 377 -49.16 46.75 84.65
CA GLY A 377 -50.06 46.99 85.79
C GLY A 377 -51.60 46.88 85.63
N ALA A 378 -52.14 46.31 84.55
CA ALA A 378 -53.58 46.15 84.33
C ALA A 378 -54.01 44.67 84.39
N LEU A 379 -55.21 44.43 84.94
CA LEU A 379 -55.81 43.10 85.22
C LEU A 379 -55.92 42.17 83.99
N PRO A 380 -55.92 40.83 84.19
CA PRO A 380 -55.80 39.85 83.13
C PRO A 380 -57.15 39.57 82.48
N LEU A 381 -57.29 39.87 81.20
CA LEU A 381 -58.32 39.32 80.34
C LEU A 381 -57.60 38.75 79.12
N THR A 382 -57.66 37.42 78.99
CA THR A 382 -56.99 36.52 78.03
C THR A 382 -55.51 36.22 78.33
N THR A 383 -55.27 35.05 78.93
CA THR A 383 -53.97 34.38 79.01
C THR A 383 -53.58 33.86 77.62
N GLU A 384 -53.13 34.72 76.72
CA GLU A 384 -52.59 34.26 75.43
C GLU A 384 -51.14 33.78 75.64
N SER A 385 -50.98 32.47 75.71
CA SER A 385 -49.66 31.85 75.65
C SER A 385 -49.12 32.01 74.23
N ILE A 386 -48.01 32.72 74.02
CA ILE A 386 -47.42 32.91 72.70
C ILE A 386 -46.33 31.85 72.48
N ASN A 387 -46.44 31.13 71.36
CA ASN A 387 -45.41 30.24 70.86
C ASN A 387 -44.81 30.88 69.59
N GLU A 388 -43.56 31.32 69.70
CA GLU A 388 -42.85 31.97 68.60
C GLU A 388 -42.56 30.99 67.43
N PHE A 389 -42.63 29.67 67.65
CA PHE A 389 -42.40 28.64 66.62
C PHE A 389 -43.71 28.20 65.93
N GLY A 390 -44.28 29.09 65.11
CA GLY A 390 -45.28 28.72 64.10
C GLY A 390 -44.66 27.91 62.93
N ILE A 391 -45.50 27.37 62.03
CA ILE A 391 -45.02 26.57 60.87
C ILE A 391 -44.03 27.34 59.98
N PHE A 392 -44.30 28.63 59.74
CA PHE A 392 -43.43 29.51 58.96
C PHE A 392 -42.15 29.87 59.71
N ASN A 393 -42.24 30.12 61.02
CA ASN A 393 -41.08 30.44 61.85
C ASN A 393 -40.16 29.23 62.03
N SER A 394 -40.72 28.01 62.06
CA SER A 394 -39.94 26.77 62.05
C SER A 394 -39.24 26.52 60.71
N LEU A 395 -39.91 26.79 59.59
CA LEU A 395 -39.28 26.75 58.26
C LEU A 395 -38.15 27.80 58.15
N TRP A 396 -38.42 29.03 58.63
CA TRP A 396 -37.46 30.13 58.64
C TRP A 396 -36.23 29.81 59.50
N PHE A 397 -36.43 29.25 60.69
CA PHE A 397 -35.36 28.79 61.56
C PHE A 397 -34.51 27.70 60.88
N SER A 398 -35.15 26.67 60.31
CA SER A 398 -34.44 25.60 59.60
C SER A 398 -33.65 26.12 58.39
N LEU A 399 -34.19 27.11 57.66
CA LEU A 399 -33.52 27.73 56.51
C LEU A 399 -32.34 28.62 56.94
N GLY A 400 -32.52 29.47 57.96
CA GLY A 400 -31.45 30.29 58.52
C GLY A 400 -30.29 29.44 59.02
N ALA A 401 -30.59 28.37 59.77
CA ALA A 401 -29.62 27.38 60.20
C ALA A 401 -28.88 26.68 59.05
N PHE A 402 -29.55 26.47 57.91
CA PHE A 402 -28.94 25.92 56.69
C PHE A 402 -28.06 26.94 55.97
N MET A 403 -28.45 28.21 55.90
CA MET A 403 -27.65 29.27 55.26
C MET A 403 -26.51 29.78 56.16
N ARG A 404 -26.31 29.21 57.36
CA ARG A 404 -25.40 29.71 58.42
C ARG A 404 -25.69 31.16 58.82
N GLN A 405 -26.92 31.60 58.65
CA GLN A 405 -27.38 32.91 59.09
C GLN A 405 -28.17 32.70 60.38
N GLY A 406 -27.71 33.29 61.49
CA GLY A 406 -28.40 33.20 62.77
C GLY A 406 -29.86 33.67 62.63
N CYS A 407 -30.74 33.11 63.44
CA CYS A 407 -32.13 33.55 63.53
C CYS A 407 -32.35 34.19 64.90
N ASP A 408 -33.19 35.23 64.96
CA ASP A 408 -33.51 35.90 66.24
C ASP A 408 -34.32 34.99 67.17
N ILE A 409 -34.99 33.99 66.60
CA ILE A 409 -35.75 32.95 67.33
C ILE A 409 -34.88 31.71 67.57
N SER A 410 -34.91 31.17 68.79
CA SER A 410 -34.18 29.95 69.15
C SER A 410 -35.03 29.05 70.06
N PRO A 411 -35.01 27.71 69.87
CA PRO A 411 -35.81 26.81 70.68
C PRO A 411 -35.34 26.84 72.15
N ARG A 412 -36.28 27.04 73.07
CA ARG A 412 -36.02 27.10 74.52
C ARG A 412 -36.03 25.71 75.16
N SER A 413 -36.86 24.80 74.65
CA SER A 413 -37.01 23.44 75.16
C SER A 413 -35.79 22.56 74.87
N LEU A 414 -35.50 21.63 75.77
CA LEU A 414 -34.42 20.66 75.59
C LEU A 414 -34.62 19.82 74.32
N SER A 415 -35.85 19.38 74.05
CA SER A 415 -36.21 18.61 72.85
C SER A 415 -36.03 19.41 71.56
N GLY A 416 -36.45 20.68 71.53
CA GLY A 416 -36.25 21.55 70.37
C GLY A 416 -34.77 21.85 70.11
N ARG A 417 -33.98 22.04 71.18
CA ARG A 417 -32.53 22.23 71.10
C ARG A 417 -31.79 21.00 70.57
N ILE A 418 -32.21 19.79 70.92
CA ILE A 418 -31.62 18.56 70.37
C ILE A 418 -31.89 18.46 68.86
N VAL A 419 -33.13 18.70 68.43
CA VAL A 419 -33.49 18.70 66.99
C VAL A 419 -32.69 19.77 66.23
N GLY A 420 -32.61 20.98 66.76
CA GLY A 420 -31.81 22.07 66.20
C GLY A 420 -30.31 21.76 66.16
N GLY A 421 -29.77 21.13 67.21
CA GLY A 421 -28.36 20.74 67.29
C GLY A 421 -27.97 19.66 66.28
N VAL A 422 -28.82 18.64 66.09
CA VAL A 422 -28.62 17.62 65.04
C VAL A 422 -28.71 18.25 63.65
N TRP A 423 -29.66 19.16 63.44
CA TRP A 423 -29.77 19.91 62.19
C TRP A 423 -28.51 20.75 61.92
N TRP A 424 -28.00 21.49 62.91
CA TRP A 424 -26.74 22.24 62.78
C TRP A 424 -25.55 21.35 62.44
N PHE A 425 -25.42 20.18 63.06
CA PHE A 425 -24.34 19.26 62.73
C PHE A 425 -24.47 18.73 61.30
N PHE A 426 -25.69 18.40 60.87
CA PHE A 426 -25.99 17.98 59.50
C PHE A 426 -25.66 19.07 58.48
N THR A 427 -26.13 20.31 58.70
CA THR A 427 -25.87 21.42 57.77
C THR A 427 -24.38 21.79 57.73
N LEU A 428 -23.67 21.68 58.86
CA LEU A 428 -22.22 21.88 58.92
C LEU A 428 -21.49 20.88 58.02
N ILE A 429 -21.83 19.60 58.09
CA ILE A 429 -21.22 18.54 57.27
C ILE A 429 -21.52 18.77 55.79
N ILE A 430 -22.78 19.02 55.44
CA ILE A 430 -23.19 19.19 54.04
C ILE A 430 -22.50 20.40 53.40
N ILE A 431 -22.48 21.56 54.07
CA ILE A 431 -21.83 22.75 53.53
C ILE A 431 -20.33 22.55 53.42
N SER A 432 -19.70 21.92 54.42
CA SER A 432 -18.27 21.62 54.37
C SER A 432 -17.92 20.68 53.21
N SER A 433 -18.72 19.63 53.00
CA SER A 433 -18.54 18.71 51.86
C SER A 433 -18.79 19.39 50.52
N TYR A 434 -19.82 20.23 50.40
CA TYR A 434 -20.08 21.03 49.20
C TYR A 434 -18.90 21.95 48.89
N THR A 435 -18.37 22.67 49.89
CA THR A 435 -17.20 23.56 49.68
C THR A 435 -15.95 22.79 49.26
N ALA A 436 -15.70 21.59 49.82
CA ALA A 436 -14.59 20.74 49.42
C ALA A 436 -14.73 20.22 47.99
N ASN A 437 -15.92 19.72 47.62
CA ASN A 437 -16.19 19.20 46.28
C ASN A 437 -16.18 20.31 45.22
N LEU A 438 -16.71 21.50 45.55
CA LEU A 438 -16.66 22.66 44.66
C LEU A 438 -15.21 23.07 44.38
N ALA A 439 -14.34 23.08 45.40
CA ALA A 439 -12.92 23.38 45.21
C ALA A 439 -12.23 22.33 44.32
N ALA A 440 -12.57 21.05 44.48
CA ALA A 440 -12.08 19.97 43.62
C ALA A 440 -12.60 20.10 42.18
N PHE A 441 -13.86 20.45 42.00
CA PHE A 441 -14.49 20.61 40.69
C PHE A 441 -13.89 21.79 39.91
N LEU A 442 -13.63 22.92 40.58
CA LEU A 442 -12.99 24.08 39.97
C LEU A 442 -11.52 23.85 39.61
N THR A 443 -10.85 22.86 40.22
CA THR A 443 -9.45 22.55 39.94
C THR A 443 -9.27 21.46 38.88
N VAL A 444 -10.26 20.56 38.71
CA VAL A 444 -10.17 19.42 37.77
C VAL A 444 -11.25 19.51 36.68
N GLU A 445 -10.90 20.13 35.56
CA GLU A 445 -11.70 20.05 34.33
C GLU A 445 -11.38 18.73 33.60
N ARG A 446 -12.25 17.73 33.72
CA ARG A 446 -12.13 16.48 32.94
C ARG A 446 -12.61 16.72 31.49
N MET A 447 -11.77 16.38 30.53
CA MET A 447 -12.18 16.29 29.13
C MET A 447 -12.99 15.00 28.93
N VAL A 448 -14.26 15.10 28.53
CA VAL A 448 -15.09 13.95 28.20
C VAL A 448 -14.97 13.69 26.70
N SER A 449 -14.56 12.48 26.31
CA SER A 449 -14.58 12.07 24.90
C SER A 449 -16.00 11.63 24.52
N PRO A 450 -16.58 12.12 23.41
CA PRO A 450 -17.90 11.67 22.97
C PRO A 450 -17.91 10.24 22.40
N ILE A 451 -16.73 9.68 22.10
CA ILE A 451 -16.55 8.34 21.54
C ILE A 451 -15.30 7.69 22.13
N GLU A 452 -15.43 6.42 22.54
CA GLU A 452 -14.34 5.61 23.09
C GLU A 452 -14.05 4.39 22.22
N SER A 453 -14.98 4.01 21.34
CA SER A 453 -14.86 2.81 20.51
C SER A 453 -15.43 2.98 19.10
N ALA A 454 -15.04 2.08 18.19
CA ALA A 454 -15.64 1.98 16.87
C ALA A 454 -17.13 1.59 16.93
N GLU A 455 -17.57 0.91 18.00
CA GLU A 455 -18.98 0.58 18.21
C GLU A 455 -19.83 1.82 18.42
N ASP A 456 -19.32 2.80 19.16
CA ASP A 456 -20.05 4.04 19.42
C ASP A 456 -20.30 4.79 18.12
N LEU A 457 -19.28 4.86 17.23
CA LEU A 457 -19.42 5.41 15.89
C LEU A 457 -20.48 4.70 15.06
N ALA A 458 -20.60 3.37 15.17
CA ALA A 458 -21.58 2.59 14.41
C ALA A 458 -23.01 2.63 15.01
N LYS A 459 -23.16 2.99 16.28
CA LYS A 459 -24.46 3.13 16.96
C LYS A 459 -25.12 4.48 16.68
N GLN A 460 -24.33 5.52 16.49
CA GLN A 460 -24.79 6.89 16.25
C GLN A 460 -24.59 7.35 14.79
N THR A 461 -25.28 8.43 14.40
CA THR A 461 -25.20 9.01 13.04
C THR A 461 -24.79 10.49 13.04
N GLU A 462 -24.51 11.08 14.20
CA GLU A 462 -24.21 12.51 14.35
C GLU A 462 -22.76 12.85 13.95
N ILE A 463 -21.82 11.96 14.28
CA ILE A 463 -20.42 12.04 13.86
C ILE A 463 -20.23 11.17 12.63
N ALA A 464 -19.99 11.79 11.48
CA ALA A 464 -19.65 11.07 10.26
C ALA A 464 -18.24 10.49 10.35
N TYR A 465 -17.96 9.40 9.64
CA TYR A 465 -16.63 8.80 9.61
C TYR A 465 -16.26 8.25 8.24
N GLY A 466 -14.97 8.29 7.91
CA GLY A 466 -14.46 7.78 6.64
C GLY A 466 -12.96 7.52 6.64
N THR A 467 -12.47 7.00 5.51
CA THR A 467 -11.08 6.57 5.30
C THR A 467 -10.48 7.23 4.06
N LEU A 468 -9.20 6.96 3.80
CA LEU A 468 -8.57 7.26 2.52
C LEU A 468 -9.22 6.45 1.37
N ASP A 469 -9.47 7.08 0.23
CA ASP A 469 -10.21 6.50 -0.90
C ASP A 469 -9.47 5.34 -1.61
N SER A 470 -8.14 5.38 -1.65
CA SER A 470 -7.27 4.33 -2.21
C SER A 470 -6.40 3.65 -1.14
N GLY A 471 -6.90 3.57 0.10
CA GLY A 471 -6.20 2.98 1.24
C GLY A 471 -6.54 1.50 1.49
N SER A 472 -5.64 0.79 2.17
CA SER A 472 -5.85 -0.57 2.67
C SER A 472 -7.03 -0.64 3.66
N THR A 473 -7.19 0.38 4.50
CA THR A 473 -8.30 0.51 5.47
C THR A 473 -9.67 0.48 4.80
N LYS A 474 -9.83 1.13 3.64
CA LYS A 474 -11.10 1.10 2.88
C LYS A 474 -11.43 -0.33 2.40
N GLU A 475 -10.44 -1.01 1.85
CA GLU A 475 -10.61 -2.38 1.36
C GLU A 475 -10.82 -3.37 2.51
N PHE A 476 -10.21 -3.13 3.68
CA PHE A 476 -10.48 -3.87 4.91
C PHE A 476 -11.97 -3.81 5.28
N PHE A 477 -12.55 -2.62 5.39
CA PHE A 477 -13.99 -2.48 5.69
C PHE A 477 -14.88 -3.11 4.62
N ARG A 478 -14.53 -2.95 3.34
CA ARG A 478 -15.27 -3.55 2.22
C ARG A 478 -15.31 -5.08 2.26
N ARG A 479 -14.23 -5.73 2.74
CA ARG A 479 -14.12 -7.20 2.78
C ARG A 479 -14.46 -7.81 4.13
N SER A 480 -14.55 -6.99 5.17
CA SER A 480 -14.77 -7.45 6.53
C SER A 480 -16.05 -8.30 6.62
N LYS A 481 -15.97 -9.38 7.41
CA LYS A 481 -17.10 -10.26 7.72
C LYS A 481 -17.68 -10.02 9.11
N ILE A 482 -17.07 -9.12 9.87
CA ILE A 482 -17.52 -8.75 11.21
C ILE A 482 -18.70 -7.80 11.06
N ALA A 483 -19.85 -8.15 11.65
CA ALA A 483 -21.11 -7.42 11.48
C ALA A 483 -21.00 -5.92 11.81
N LEU A 484 -20.23 -5.56 12.83
CA LEU A 484 -19.95 -4.16 13.19
C LEU A 484 -19.28 -3.40 12.02
N PHE A 485 -18.20 -3.96 11.46
CA PHE A 485 -17.44 -3.32 10.39
C PHE A 485 -18.17 -3.34 9.05
N ASP A 486 -19.00 -4.36 8.79
CA ASP A 486 -19.88 -4.38 7.61
C ASP A 486 -20.95 -3.27 7.72
N LYS A 487 -21.54 -3.06 8.90
CA LYS A 487 -22.45 -1.92 9.14
C LYS A 487 -21.76 -0.59 8.90
N MET A 488 -20.53 -0.42 9.40
CA MET A 488 -19.72 0.78 9.15
C MET A 488 -19.42 0.97 7.66
N TRP A 489 -19.12 -0.11 6.94
CA TRP A 489 -18.89 -0.06 5.49
C TRP A 489 -20.14 0.35 4.72
N GLN A 490 -21.31 -0.20 5.07
CA GLN A 490 -22.58 0.17 4.46
C GLN A 490 -22.88 1.66 4.65
N TYR A 491 -22.67 2.19 5.86
CA TYR A 491 -22.77 3.62 6.12
C TYR A 491 -21.79 4.43 5.26
N MET A 492 -20.51 4.07 5.23
CA MET A 492 -19.50 4.79 4.44
C MET A 492 -19.80 4.75 2.94
N LYS A 493 -20.41 3.67 2.45
CA LYS A 493 -20.82 3.49 1.06
C LYS A 493 -22.04 4.33 0.70
N SER A 494 -23.01 4.48 1.61
CA SER A 494 -24.25 5.23 1.38
C SER A 494 -24.19 6.70 1.81
N ALA A 495 -23.08 7.15 2.42
CA ALA A 495 -22.97 8.49 2.97
C ALA A 495 -22.88 9.56 1.86
N GLU A 496 -23.82 10.52 1.90
CA GLU A 496 -23.84 11.71 1.06
C GLU A 496 -23.78 12.97 1.93
N PRO A 497 -22.78 13.86 1.76
CA PRO A 497 -21.68 13.81 0.80
C PRO A 497 -20.61 12.76 1.18
N SER A 498 -19.78 12.37 0.20
CA SER A 498 -18.74 11.35 0.40
C SER A 498 -17.89 11.57 1.66
N VAL A 499 -17.75 10.51 2.46
CA VAL A 499 -16.92 10.49 3.67
C VAL A 499 -15.45 10.14 3.37
N PHE A 500 -15.16 9.65 2.16
CA PHE A 500 -13.80 9.32 1.74
C PHE A 500 -13.01 10.57 1.33
N VAL A 501 -11.70 10.55 1.58
CA VAL A 501 -10.77 11.62 1.21
C VAL A 501 -9.68 11.11 0.29
N LYS A 502 -9.09 11.99 -0.53
CA LYS A 502 -8.06 11.59 -1.51
C LYS A 502 -6.65 11.60 -0.93
N LYS A 503 -6.39 12.45 0.06
CA LYS A 503 -5.09 12.58 0.74
C LYS A 503 -5.26 12.54 2.25
N THR A 504 -4.24 12.04 2.95
CA THR A 504 -4.22 11.98 4.43
C THR A 504 -4.40 13.37 5.05
N SER A 505 -3.73 14.39 4.49
CA SER A 505 -3.84 15.78 4.96
C SER A 505 -5.24 16.37 4.82
N GLU A 506 -6.02 15.95 3.82
CA GLU A 506 -7.42 16.35 3.63
C GLU A 506 -8.30 15.78 4.76
N GLY A 507 -8.11 14.51 5.11
CA GLY A 507 -8.79 13.86 6.24
C GLY A 507 -8.52 14.56 7.58
N VAL A 508 -7.25 14.86 7.87
CA VAL A 508 -6.84 15.60 9.07
C VAL A 508 -7.50 16.99 9.11
N GLN A 509 -7.46 17.74 8.01
CA GLN A 509 -8.08 19.07 7.94
C GLN A 509 -9.60 19.00 8.10
N ARG A 510 -10.25 17.97 7.55
CA ARG A 510 -11.69 17.74 7.69
C ARG A 510 -12.06 17.54 9.16
N VAL A 511 -11.35 16.67 9.89
CA VAL A 511 -11.54 16.47 11.34
C VAL A 511 -11.41 17.80 12.10
N ARG A 512 -10.35 18.57 11.82
CA ARG A 512 -10.11 19.87 12.48
C ARG A 512 -11.22 20.89 12.23
N LYS A 513 -11.77 20.94 11.01
CA LYS A 513 -12.81 21.91 10.60
C LYS A 513 -14.22 21.49 11.05
N SER A 514 -14.50 20.19 11.14
CA SER A 514 -15.83 19.65 11.44
C SER A 514 -16.29 19.80 12.89
N LYS A 515 -15.54 20.46 13.77
CA LYS A 515 -15.91 20.73 15.18
C LYS A 515 -16.43 19.49 15.93
N GLY A 516 -15.82 18.33 15.71
CA GLY A 516 -16.21 17.07 16.35
C GLY A 516 -17.34 16.29 15.66
N LYS A 517 -17.81 16.70 14.48
CA LYS A 517 -18.82 16.00 13.67
C LYS A 517 -18.24 15.07 12.59
N TYR A 518 -16.93 14.90 12.55
CA TYR A 518 -16.27 13.98 11.64
C TYR A 518 -15.09 13.29 12.33
N ALA A 519 -15.02 11.97 12.18
CA ALA A 519 -13.91 11.12 12.61
C ALA A 519 -13.19 10.53 11.38
N TYR A 520 -11.87 10.43 11.46
CA TYR A 520 -11.05 9.92 10.36
C TYR A 520 -10.36 8.63 10.78
N LEU A 521 -10.53 7.58 9.97
CA LEU A 521 -9.97 6.26 10.22
C LEU A 521 -8.65 6.12 9.46
N LEU A 522 -7.55 5.97 10.19
CA LEU A 522 -6.18 5.90 9.66
C LEU A 522 -5.28 5.02 10.54
N GLU A 523 -4.06 4.76 10.09
CA GLU A 523 -3.07 4.01 10.85
C GLU A 523 -2.68 4.69 12.17
N SER A 524 -2.50 3.91 13.24
CA SER A 524 -2.19 4.39 14.58
C SER A 524 -0.92 5.23 14.66
N THR A 525 0.12 4.85 13.91
CA THR A 525 1.40 5.58 13.85
C THR A 525 1.22 6.99 13.31
N MET A 526 0.38 7.14 12.29
CA MET A 526 0.07 8.44 11.70
C MET A 526 -0.79 9.29 12.65
N ASN A 527 -1.75 8.66 13.34
CA ASN A 527 -2.60 9.34 14.31
C ASN A 527 -1.78 9.92 15.47
N GLU A 528 -0.90 9.10 16.08
CA GLU A 528 0.02 9.53 17.15
C GLU A 528 0.96 10.65 16.70
N TYR A 529 1.49 10.54 15.47
CA TYR A 529 2.33 11.58 14.91
C TYR A 529 1.58 12.91 14.76
N ILE A 530 0.35 12.90 14.23
CA ILE A 530 -0.45 14.12 14.03
C ILE A 530 -0.91 14.71 15.35
N GLU A 531 -1.23 13.89 16.35
CA GLU A 531 -1.58 14.34 17.71
C GLU A 531 -0.46 15.17 18.36
N GLN A 532 0.81 14.83 18.11
CA GLN A 532 1.97 15.57 18.61
C GLN A 532 2.28 16.85 17.81
N ARG A 533 1.53 17.13 16.73
CA ARG A 533 1.76 18.32 15.89
C ARG A 533 0.85 19.47 16.28
N LYS A 534 1.43 20.67 16.27
CA LYS A 534 0.68 21.93 16.47
C LYS A 534 -0.51 21.99 15.50
N PRO A 535 -1.70 22.44 15.94
CA PRO A 535 -1.99 23.03 17.25
C PRO A 535 -2.39 22.02 18.36
N CYS A 536 -2.08 20.73 18.22
CA CYS A 536 -2.41 19.66 19.18
C CYS A 536 -3.92 19.52 19.43
N ASP A 537 -4.71 19.64 18.35
CA ASP A 537 -6.17 19.68 18.35
C ASP A 537 -6.82 18.38 17.86
N THR A 538 -6.04 17.33 17.65
CA THR A 538 -6.51 15.97 17.35
C THR A 538 -6.26 15.06 18.54
N MET A 539 -7.02 13.98 18.64
CA MET A 539 -6.90 12.97 19.68
C MET A 539 -7.13 11.60 19.08
N LYS A 540 -6.29 10.63 19.45
CA LYS A 540 -6.48 9.23 19.13
C LYS A 540 -7.53 8.60 20.05
N VAL A 541 -8.45 7.86 19.46
CA VAL A 541 -9.38 6.94 20.12
C VAL A 541 -9.03 5.51 19.72
#